data_AF-A0A1G8PI17-F1
#
_entry.id   AF-A0A1G8PI17-F1
#
_cell.length_a   1.000
_cell.length_b   1.000
_cell.length_c   1.000
_cell.angle_alpha   90.00
_cell.angle_beta   90.00
_cell.angle_gamma   90.00
#
_symmetry.space_group_name_H-M   'P 1'
#
loop_
_entity.id
_entity.type
_entity.pdbx_description
1 polymer ?
#
loop_
_entity_poly.entity_id
_entity_poly.type
_entity_poly.pdbx_seq_one_letter_code
_entity_poly.pdbx_strand_id
1 'polypeptide(L)'
;MYDAATLATQPANAIPLEQIAETRRAFPAARVGFEILIETGDALVGLERCASAFRQAGLSLQSLRCSGEGRICCRLLDNNAADLTFLQKELSGPEARIESWTTIIGA
;
A
#
# COMPACT_ATOMS: atom_id res chain seq x y z
N MET A 1 15.52 -8.04 27.55
CA MET A 1 14.75 -9.12 26.92
C MET A 1 13.85 -8.47 25.90
N TYR A 2 14.21 -8.55 24.61
CA TYR A 2 13.30 -8.19 23.53
C TYR A 2 12.32 -9.35 23.41
N ASP A 3 11.05 -9.12 23.74
CA ASP A 3 10.00 -10.10 23.50
C ASP A 3 9.73 -10.13 21.99
N ALA A 4 10.12 -11.23 21.35
CA ALA A 4 9.97 -11.48 19.93
C ALA A 4 8.68 -12.25 19.61
N ALA A 5 7.65 -12.13 20.46
CA ALA A 5 6.29 -12.55 20.18
C ALA A 5 5.42 -11.27 20.13
N THR A 6 4.93 -10.79 18.99
CA THR A 6 4.09 -11.51 18.02
C THR A 6 4.18 -10.75 16.70
N LEU A 7 5.06 -11.15 15.79
CA LEU A 7 4.88 -10.81 14.39
C LEU A 7 3.72 -11.68 13.91
N ALA A 8 2.50 -11.18 14.02
CA ALA A 8 1.36 -11.79 13.35
C ALA A 8 1.78 -11.99 11.89
N THR A 9 1.78 -13.23 11.41
CA THR A 9 2.06 -13.55 10.01
C THR A 9 0.95 -12.90 9.20
N GLN A 10 1.21 -11.69 8.73
CA GLN A 10 0.28 -10.95 7.91
C GLN A 10 0.01 -11.78 6.66
N PRO A 11 -1.26 -11.96 6.26
CA PRO A 11 -1.55 -12.68 5.04
C PRO A 11 -0.80 -12.00 3.89
N ALA A 12 -0.08 -12.81 3.11
CA ALA A 12 0.38 -12.38 1.81
C ALA A 12 -0.83 -11.78 1.10
N ASN A 13 -0.71 -10.55 0.60
CA ASN A 13 -1.76 -9.76 -0.03
C ASN A 13 -2.62 -8.81 0.82
N ALA A 14 -2.24 -8.49 2.06
CA ALA A 14 -2.92 -7.45 2.85
C ALA A 14 -2.06 -6.20 3.11
N ILE A 15 -2.73 -5.07 3.34
CA ILE A 15 -2.09 -3.83 3.81
C ILE A 15 -1.74 -3.99 5.30
N PRO A 16 -0.51 -3.65 5.73
CA PRO A 16 -0.08 -3.78 7.13
C PRO A 16 -0.64 -2.67 8.02
N LEU A 17 -1.97 -2.60 8.19
CA LEU A 17 -2.66 -1.50 8.88
C LEU A 17 -2.13 -1.24 10.29
N GLU A 18 -1.89 -2.29 11.08
CA GLU A 18 -1.38 -2.17 12.45
C GLU A 18 0.06 -1.62 12.47
N GLN A 19 0.95 -2.17 11.65
CA GLN A 19 2.35 -1.71 11.57
C GLN A 19 2.44 -0.26 11.06
N ILE A 20 1.56 0.16 10.15
CA ILE A 20 1.50 1.54 9.68
C ILE A 20 1.03 2.46 10.82
N ALA A 21 0.01 2.05 11.59
CA ALA A 21 -0.46 2.82 12.74
C ALA A 21 0.64 2.94 13.81
N GLU A 22 1.39 1.87 14.07
CA GLU A 22 2.56 1.89 14.95
C GLU A 22 3.67 2.81 14.43
N THR A 23 3.97 2.75 13.13
CA THR A 23 4.97 3.61 12.48
C THR A 23 4.60 5.08 12.63
N ARG A 24 3.34 5.46 12.36
CA ARG A 24 2.84 6.83 12.54
C ARG A 24 2.95 7.29 14.00
N ARG A 25 2.71 6.40 14.96
CA ARG A 25 2.83 6.71 16.40
C ARG A 25 4.28 6.87 16.85
N ALA A 26 5.19 6.03 16.33
CA ALA A 26 6.61 6.07 16.66
C ALA A 26 7.33 7.27 16.02
N PHE A 27 6.89 7.70 14.84
CA PHE A 27 7.52 8.77 14.07
C PHE A 27 6.50 9.86 13.65
N PRO A 28 5.89 10.58 14.61
CA PRO A 28 4.76 11.49 14.32
C PRO A 28 5.13 12.70 13.44
N ALA A 29 6.41 13.09 13.40
CA ALA A 29 6.91 14.18 12.57
C ALA A 29 7.44 13.72 11.20
N ALA A 30 7.57 12.41 10.98
CA ALA A 30 8.09 11.89 9.72
C ALA A 30 6.99 11.86 8.65
N ARG A 31 7.40 12.10 7.40
CA ARG A 31 6.55 11.82 6.24
C ARG A 31 6.54 10.31 6.00
N VAL A 32 5.35 9.74 5.91
CA VAL A 32 5.17 8.32 5.60
C VAL A 32 4.82 8.19 4.11
N GLY A 33 5.40 7.19 3.46
CA GLY A 33 5.08 6.82 2.10
C GLY A 33 4.96 5.30 1.97
N PHE A 34 4.49 4.86 0.81
CA PHE A 34 4.32 3.44 0.52
C PHE A 34 4.90 3.09 -0.83
N GLU A 35 5.61 1.97 -0.88
CA GLU A 35 5.91 1.26 -2.11
C GLU A 35 5.07 -0.01 -2.18
N ILE A 36 4.32 -0.15 -3.27
CA ILE A 36 3.36 -1.24 -3.44
C ILE A 36 3.63 -1.92 -4.76
N LEU A 37 3.67 -3.25 -4.73
CA LEU A 37 3.63 -4.08 -5.93
C LEU A 37 2.26 -4.75 -6.00
N ILE A 38 1.59 -4.60 -7.13
CA ILE A 38 0.26 -5.13 -7.39
C ILE A 38 0.32 -5.97 -8.67
N GLU A 39 -0.24 -7.16 -8.61
CA GLU A 39 -0.46 -8.02 -9.78
C GLU A 39 -1.90 -7.86 -10.25
N THR A 40 -2.11 -7.73 -11.55
CA THR A 40 -3.42 -7.62 -12.18
C THR A 40 -3.50 -8.49 -13.42
N GLY A 41 -4.70 -9.00 -13.72
CA GLY A 41 -4.96 -9.77 -14.94
C GLY A 41 -4.96 -8.91 -16.21
N ASP A 42 -5.24 -7.62 -16.09
CA ASP A 42 -5.19 -6.65 -17.19
C ASP A 42 -4.47 -5.38 -16.74
N ALA A 43 -3.35 -5.09 -17.39
CA ALA A 43 -2.48 -3.98 -17.07
C ALA A 43 -3.18 -2.61 -17.07
N LEU A 44 -4.03 -2.34 -18.06
CA LEU A 44 -4.67 -1.02 -18.22
C LEU A 44 -5.79 -0.84 -17.20
N VAL A 45 -6.62 -1.88 -17.03
CA VAL A 45 -7.69 -1.89 -16.01
C VAL A 45 -7.09 -1.76 -14.62
N GLY A 46 -6.02 -2.50 -14.32
CA GLY A 46 -5.33 -2.41 -13.05
C GLY A 46 -4.72 -1.03 -12.81
N LEU A 47 -4.13 -0.38 -13.83
CA LEU A 47 -3.58 0.97 -13.72
C LEU A 47 -4.66 1.99 -13.36
N GLU A 48 -5.79 1.97 -14.07
CA GLU A 48 -6.92 2.86 -13.80
C GLU A 48 -7.48 2.64 -12.39
N ARG A 49 -7.71 1.38 -12.02
CA ARG A 49 -8.20 0.99 -10.70
C ARG A 49 -7.27 1.46 -9.58
N CYS A 50 -5.96 1.21 -9.73
CA CYS A 50 -4.95 1.66 -8.75
C CYS A 50 -4.96 3.18 -8.61
N ALA A 51 -4.87 3.92 -9.72
CA ALA A 51 -4.86 5.38 -9.69
C ALA A 51 -6.13 5.98 -9.05
N SER A 52 -7.29 5.38 -9.32
CA SER A 52 -8.57 5.78 -8.73
C SER A 52 -8.62 5.46 -7.23
N ALA A 53 -8.28 4.24 -6.83
CA ALA A 53 -8.30 3.80 -5.45
C ALA A 53 -7.34 4.62 -4.56
N PHE A 54 -6.12 4.89 -5.04
CA PHE A 54 -5.17 5.71 -4.28
C PHE A 54 -5.68 7.14 -4.08
N ARG A 55 -6.26 7.75 -5.12
CA ARG A 55 -6.83 9.09 -5.01
C ARG A 55 -7.99 9.12 -4.01
N GLN A 56 -8.90 8.15 -4.09
CA GLN A 56 -10.05 8.06 -3.18
C GLN A 56 -9.62 7.78 -1.73
N ALA A 57 -8.57 7.00 -1.54
CA ALA A 57 -7.96 6.76 -0.24
C ALA A 57 -7.21 7.99 0.32
N GLY A 58 -7.11 9.09 -0.44
CA GLY A 58 -6.40 10.31 -0.01
C GLY A 58 -4.87 10.25 -0.15
N LEU A 59 -4.34 9.29 -0.91
CA LEU A 59 -2.91 9.14 -1.15
C LEU A 59 -2.46 9.98 -2.35
N SER A 60 -1.27 10.57 -2.23
CA SER A 60 -0.64 11.28 -3.34
C SER A 60 0.22 10.31 -4.15
N LEU A 61 -0.18 10.05 -5.40
CA LEU A 61 0.56 9.20 -6.32
C LEU A 61 1.83 9.91 -6.81
N GLN A 62 3.00 9.40 -6.45
CA GLN A 62 4.29 9.93 -6.92
C GLN A 62 4.74 9.25 -8.21
N SER A 63 4.58 7.93 -8.31
CA SER A 63 4.87 7.19 -9.53
C SER A 63 3.98 5.97 -9.68
N LEU A 64 3.64 5.65 -10.91
CA LEU A 64 2.88 4.46 -11.29
C LEU A 64 3.56 3.85 -12.52
N ARG A 65 4.01 2.60 -12.41
CA ARG A 65 4.67 1.89 -13.50
C ARG A 65 4.01 0.53 -13.69
N CYS A 66 3.57 0.25 -14.91
CA CYS A 66 3.19 -1.10 -15.29
C CYS A 66 4.32 -1.77 -16.07
N SER A 67 4.51 -3.06 -15.86
CA SER A 67 5.36 -3.93 -16.69
C SER A 67 4.49 -4.82 -17.56
N GLY A 68 5.05 -5.34 -18.67
CA GLY A 68 4.31 -6.17 -19.63
C GLY A 68 3.71 -7.47 -19.06
N GLU A 69 4.05 -7.83 -17.82
CA GLU A 69 3.55 -9.03 -17.11
C GLU A 69 2.34 -8.72 -16.20
N GLY A 70 1.71 -7.55 -16.32
CA GLY A 70 0.56 -7.21 -15.46
C GLY A 70 0.95 -6.85 -14.02
N ARG A 71 2.23 -6.55 -13.77
CA ARG A 71 2.69 -6.01 -12.48
C ARG A 71 2.73 -4.50 -12.50
N ILE A 72 2.15 -3.90 -11.48
CA ILE A 72 2.07 -2.46 -11.26
C ILE A 72 2.86 -2.12 -9.99
N CYS A 73 3.91 -1.32 -10.16
CA CYS A 73 4.68 -0.75 -9.05
C CYS A 73 4.24 0.70 -8.81
N CYS A 74 3.91 1.00 -7.56
CA CYS A 74 3.38 2.29 -7.14
C CYS A 74 4.25 2.88 -6.04
N ARG A 75 4.50 4.19 -6.11
CA ARG A 75 5.05 4.96 -4.99
C ARG A 75 4.06 6.02 -4.59
N LEU A 76 3.68 6.01 -3.32
CA LEU A 76 2.63 6.85 -2.75
C LEU A 76 3.19 7.63 -1.58
N LEU A 77 2.65 8.83 -1.39
CA LEU A 77 2.87 9.63 -0.20
C LEU A 77 1.58 9.70 0.61
N ASP A 78 1.73 9.52 1.92
CA ASP A 78 0.67 9.61 2.92
C ASP A 78 0.78 10.94 3.66
N ASN A 79 -0.33 11.68 3.72
CA ASN A 79 -0.46 12.93 4.45
C ASN A 79 -0.99 12.73 5.89
N ASN A 80 -0.89 11.51 6.41
CA ASN A 80 -1.44 11.05 7.70
C ASN A 80 -2.97 11.02 7.78
N ALA A 81 -3.69 11.23 6.67
CA ALA A 81 -5.14 11.17 6.62
C ALA A 81 -5.67 10.07 5.67
N ALA A 82 -4.79 9.25 5.10
CA ALA A 82 -5.20 8.24 4.14
C ALA A 82 -6.10 7.15 4.75
N ASP A 83 -7.19 6.82 4.06
CA ASP A 83 -8.09 5.72 4.41
C ASP A 83 -7.57 4.40 3.83
N LEU A 84 -6.68 3.76 4.58
CA LEU A 84 -6.08 2.49 4.21
C LEU A 84 -7.04 1.30 4.37
N THR A 85 -8.13 1.44 5.13
CA THR A 85 -9.14 0.40 5.26
C THR A 85 -10.01 0.34 4.01
N PHE A 86 -10.39 1.51 3.48
CA PHE A 86 -10.99 1.63 2.16
C PHE A 86 -10.06 1.04 1.08
N LEU A 87 -8.78 1.45 1.07
CA LEU A 87 -7.83 0.97 0.08
C LEU A 87 -7.68 -0.56 0.10
N GLN A 88 -7.64 -1.16 1.30
CA GLN A 88 -7.58 -2.61 1.41
C GLN A 88 -8.81 -3.27 0.77
N LYS A 89 -10.01 -2.76 1.02
CA LYS A 89 -11.24 -3.30 0.43
C LYS A 89 -11.22 -3.20 -1.10
N GLU A 90 -10.80 -2.05 -1.62
CA GLU A 90 -10.73 -1.81 -3.07
C GLU A 90 -9.68 -2.67 -3.77
N LEU A 91 -8.56 -3.00 -3.12
CA LEU A 91 -7.47 -3.79 -3.69
C LEU A 91 -7.53 -5.28 -3.34
N SER A 92 -8.52 -5.74 -2.55
CA SER A 92 -8.70 -7.16 -2.20
C SER A 92 -9.61 -7.93 -3.18
N GLY A 93 -9.90 -7.35 -4.34
CA GLY A 93 -10.74 -7.97 -5.37
C GLY A 93 -10.00 -9.00 -6.24
N PRO A 94 -10.70 -9.82 -7.04
CA PRO A 94 -10.07 -10.83 -7.89
C PRO A 94 -9.22 -10.25 -9.03
N GLU A 95 -9.40 -8.97 -9.37
CA GLU A 95 -8.76 -8.31 -10.52
C GLU A 95 -7.39 -7.69 -10.19
N ALA A 96 -7.08 -7.52 -8.90
CA ALA A 96 -5.84 -6.94 -8.43
C ALA A 96 -5.45 -7.58 -7.11
N ARG A 97 -4.18 -7.97 -6.97
CA ARG A 97 -3.63 -8.58 -5.77
C ARG A 97 -2.40 -7.80 -5.34
N ILE A 98 -2.35 -7.36 -4.09
CA ILE A 98 -1.13 -6.77 -3.52
C ILE A 98 -0.10 -7.90 -3.39
N GLU A 99 1.00 -7.87 -4.14
CA GLU A 99 2.10 -8.83 -3.97
C GLU A 99 3.00 -8.41 -2.80
N SER A 100 3.28 -7.11 -2.66
CA SER A 100 4.11 -6.59 -1.57
C SER A 100 3.72 -5.18 -1.15
N TRP A 101 3.96 -4.87 0.12
CA TRP A 101 3.81 -3.55 0.69
C TRP A 101 5.05 -3.18 1.49
N THR A 102 5.60 -1.99 1.26
CA THR A 102 6.70 -1.42 2.05
C THR A 102 6.28 -0.05 2.57
N THR A 103 6.38 0.13 3.89
CA THR A 103 6.20 1.43 4.54
C THR A 103 7.54 2.17 4.58
N ILE A 104 7.56 3.40 4.05
CA ILE A 104 8.74 4.25 3.95
C ILE A 104 8.62 5.39 4.95
N ILE A 105 9.65 5.59 5.75
CA ILE A 105 9.76 6.71 6.69
C ILE A 105 10.73 7.75 6.08
N GLY A 106 10.32 9.02 6.07
CA GLY A 106 11.10 10.10 5.44
C GLY A 106 10.88 10.22 3.93
N ALA A 107 9.69 9.86 3.46
CA ALA A 107 9.31 9.90 2.04
C ALA A 107 9.15 11.32 1.46
#